data_AF-A0A934BEU4-F1
#
_entry.id   AF-A0A934BEU4-F1
#
_cell.length_a   1.000
_cell.length_b   1.000
_cell.length_c   1.000
_cell.angle_alpha   90.00
_cell.angle_beta   90.00
_cell.angle_gamma   90.00
#
_symmetry.space_group_name_H-M   'P 1'
#
loop_
_entity.id
_entity.type
_entity.pdbx_description
1 polymer ?
#
loop_
_entity_poly.entity_id
_entity_poly.type
_entity_poly.pdbx_seq_one_letter_code
_entity_poly.pdbx_strand_id
1 'polypeptide(L)'
;MVDFKLDEYEKDIEKNILKYKKASKSKVAKIEQIINKAGEKKNISLRVNSQDLDQLKLKAEKEGVPYQTLISSILHKFVSDRLVDQNEIVKSIQLLKNQVKC
;
A
#
# COMPACT_ATOMS: atom_id res chain seq x y z
N MET A 1 -22.72 38.19 -22.30
CA MET A 1 -21.59 37.60 -21.54
C MET A 1 -22.18 36.58 -20.60
N VAL A 2 -21.68 35.34 -20.63
CA VAL A 2 -22.20 34.24 -19.79
C VAL A 2 -21.61 34.40 -18.40
N ASP A 3 -22.48 34.44 -17.39
CA ASP A 3 -22.09 34.50 -15.98
C ASP A 3 -21.76 33.08 -15.51
N PHE A 4 -20.48 32.74 -15.43
CA PHE A 4 -20.02 31.44 -14.98
C PHE A 4 -19.93 31.41 -13.45
N LYS A 5 -20.78 30.61 -12.82
CA LYS A 5 -20.76 30.41 -11.37
C LYS A 5 -19.62 29.46 -10.99
N LEU A 6 -18.52 30.04 -10.49
CA LEU A 6 -17.38 29.27 -9.98
C LEU A 6 -17.80 28.40 -8.79
N ASP A 7 -17.33 27.15 -8.81
CA ASP A 7 -17.48 26.23 -7.68
C ASP A 7 -16.54 26.59 -6.52
N GLU A 8 -16.65 25.88 -5.39
CA GLU A 8 -15.84 26.16 -4.20
C GLU A 8 -14.34 25.94 -4.42
N TYR A 9 -13.98 24.96 -5.23
CA TYR A 9 -12.60 24.62 -5.57
C TYR A 9 -11.98 25.66 -6.49
N GLU A 10 -12.70 26.08 -7.52
CA GLU A 10 -12.27 27.12 -8.45
C GLU A 10 -12.06 28.48 -7.76
N LYS A 11 -12.94 28.83 -6.80
CA LYS A 11 -12.78 30.03 -5.97
C LYS A 11 -11.55 29.98 -5.08
N ASP A 12 -11.21 28.81 -4.54
CA ASP A 12 -10.00 28.65 -3.73
C ASP A 12 -8.73 28.78 -4.59
N ILE A 13 -8.73 28.21 -5.80
CA ILE A 13 -7.65 28.40 -6.76
C ILE A 13 -7.50 29.89 -7.10
N GLU A 14 -8.58 30.58 -7.43
CA GLU A 14 -8.55 32.00 -7.79
C GLU A 14 -7.98 32.89 -6.67
N LYS A 15 -8.33 32.59 -5.41
CA LYS A 15 -7.79 33.32 -4.23
C LYS A 15 -6.30 33.05 -4.00
N ASN A 16 -5.84 31.84 -4.27
CA ASN A 16 -4.47 31.40 -3.95
C ASN A 16 -3.50 31.50 -5.13
N ILE A 17 -3.99 31.76 -6.35
CA ILE A 17 -3.15 31.85 -7.56
C ILE A 17 -2.04 32.89 -7.42
N LEU A 18 -2.32 34.03 -6.77
CA LEU A 18 -1.36 35.10 -6.54
C LEU A 18 -0.24 34.71 -5.55
N LYS A 19 -0.49 33.70 -4.70
CA LYS A 19 0.49 33.18 -3.74
C LYS A 19 1.35 32.05 -4.34
N TYR A 20 1.08 31.64 -5.58
CA TYR A 20 1.83 30.60 -6.25
C TYR A 20 3.31 30.99 -6.39
N LYS A 21 4.18 30.17 -5.80
CA LYS A 21 5.64 30.28 -5.97
C LYS A 21 6.13 28.99 -6.59
N LYS A 22 6.78 29.09 -7.75
CA LYS A 22 7.44 27.94 -8.38
C LYS A 22 8.49 27.39 -7.42
N ALA A 23 8.43 26.10 -7.12
CA ALA A 23 9.45 25.45 -6.31
C ALA A 23 10.82 25.55 -6.99
N SER A 24 11.90 25.59 -6.21
CA SER A 24 13.25 25.63 -6.75
C SER A 24 13.52 24.41 -7.63
N LYS A 25 14.28 24.59 -8.72
CA LYS A 25 14.62 23.50 -9.66
C LYS A 25 15.15 22.26 -8.92
N SER A 26 15.98 22.47 -7.89
CA SER A 26 16.54 21.41 -7.06
C SER A 26 15.48 20.67 -6.24
N LYS A 27 14.46 21.36 -5.70
CA LYS A 27 13.38 20.73 -4.92
C LYS A 27 12.46 19.92 -5.83
N VAL A 28 12.14 20.44 -7.01
CA VAL A 28 11.37 19.73 -8.04
C VAL A 28 12.09 18.44 -8.46
N ALA A 29 13.38 18.54 -8.81
CA ALA A 29 14.18 17.38 -9.18
C ALA A 29 14.26 16.32 -8.06
N LYS A 30 14.34 16.74 -6.79
CA LYS A 30 14.36 15.82 -5.65
C LYS A 30 13.03 15.10 -5.46
N ILE A 31 11.91 15.81 -5.65
CA ILE A 31 10.56 15.23 -5.59
C ILE A 31 10.39 14.22 -6.74
N GLU A 32 10.78 14.58 -7.95
CA GLU A 32 10.74 13.70 -9.12
C GLU A 32 11.57 12.42 -8.89
N GLN A 33 12.78 12.55 -8.33
CA GLN A 33 13.61 11.39 -8.00
C GLN A 33 12.96 10.45 -6.98
N ILE A 34 12.32 10.99 -5.94
CA ILE A 34 11.62 10.18 -4.94
C ILE A 34 10.44 9.44 -5.58
N ILE A 35 9.65 10.13 -6.40
CA ILE A 35 8.51 9.54 -7.10
C ILE A 35 8.97 8.42 -8.03
N ASN A 36 10.01 8.69 -8.84
CA ASN A 36 10.56 7.72 -9.77
C ASN A 36 11.07 6.48 -9.03
N LYS A 37 11.86 6.67 -7.96
CA LYS A 37 12.39 5.56 -7.16
C LYS A 37 11.30 4.74 -6.46
N ALA A 38 10.22 5.39 -6.01
CA ALA A 38 9.08 4.69 -5.41
C ALA A 38 8.26 3.88 -6.44
N GLY A 39 8.24 4.33 -7.69
CA GLY A 39 7.52 3.68 -8.80
C GLY A 39 8.29 2.55 -9.49
N GLU A 40 9.59 2.40 -9.21
CA GLU A 40 10.42 1.34 -9.81
C GLU A 40 9.94 -0.05 -9.37
N LYS A 41 9.37 -0.79 -10.33
CA LYS A 41 8.93 -2.18 -10.13
C LYS A 41 9.88 -3.13 -10.84
N LYS A 42 10.21 -4.24 -10.17
CA LYS A 42 11.00 -5.32 -10.75
C LYS A 42 10.14 -6.58 -10.89
N ASN A 43 10.28 -7.26 -12.02
CA ASN A 43 9.60 -8.54 -12.26
C ASN A 43 10.33 -9.66 -11.52
N ILE A 44 9.56 -10.57 -10.90
CA ILE A 44 10.08 -11.75 -10.21
C ILE A 44 9.43 -12.99 -10.83
N SER A 45 10.26 -13.99 -11.17
CA SER A 45 9.80 -15.31 -11.58
C SER A 45 9.88 -16.25 -10.37
N LEU A 46 8.76 -16.90 -10.02
CA LEU A 46 8.66 -17.80 -8.88
C LEU A 46 8.06 -19.14 -9.33
N ARG A 47 8.65 -20.25 -8.88
CA ARG A 47 8.04 -21.58 -9.00
C ARG A 47 7.26 -21.88 -7.73
N VAL A 48 6.00 -22.27 -7.89
CA VAL A 48 5.10 -22.64 -6.79
C VAL A 48 4.42 -23.97 -7.13
N ASN A 49 4.03 -24.71 -6.10
CA ASN A 49 3.20 -25.90 -6.28
C ASN A 49 1.84 -25.50 -6.90
N SER A 50 1.26 -26.37 -7.73
CA SER A 50 -0.04 -26.11 -8.36
C SER A 50 -1.15 -25.93 -7.33
N GLN A 51 -1.16 -26.80 -6.32
CA GLN A 51 -2.14 -26.73 -5.23
C GLN A 51 -2.08 -25.40 -4.47
N ASP A 52 -0.87 -24.90 -4.19
CA ASP A 52 -0.69 -23.62 -3.49
C ASP A 52 -1.16 -22.44 -4.33
N LEU A 53 -0.90 -22.50 -5.65
CA LEU A 53 -1.38 -21.47 -6.58
C LEU A 53 -2.91 -21.41 -6.62
N ASP A 54 -3.58 -22.55 -6.61
CA ASP A 54 -5.04 -22.61 -6.62
C ASP A 54 -5.63 -22.10 -5.30
N GLN A 55 -5.03 -22.45 -4.16
CA GLN A 55 -5.43 -21.90 -2.86
C GLN A 55 -5.23 -20.38 -2.78
N LEU A 56 -4.12 -19.86 -3.33
CA LEU A 56 -3.86 -18.42 -3.39
C LEU A 56 -4.90 -17.69 -4.24
N LYS A 57 -5.27 -18.24 -5.40
CA LYS A 57 -6.33 -17.68 -6.25
C LYS A 57 -7.67 -17.63 -5.52
N LEU A 58 -8.05 -18.74 -4.90
CA LEU A 58 -9.30 -18.84 -4.14
C LEU A 58 -9.34 -17.85 -2.97
N LYS A 59 -8.20 -17.64 -2.28
CA LYS A 59 -8.11 -16.64 -1.22
C LYS A 59 -8.19 -15.21 -1.75
N ALA A 60 -7.56 -14.93 -2.88
CA ALA A 60 -7.60 -13.63 -3.52
C ALA A 60 -9.02 -13.27 -4.01
N GLU A 61 -9.74 -14.24 -4.58
CA GLU A 61 -11.14 -14.11 -4.95
C GLU A 61 -12.03 -13.78 -3.76
N LYS A 62 -11.84 -14.47 -2.62
CA LYS A 62 -12.56 -14.17 -1.37
C LYS A 62 -12.32 -12.75 -0.87
N GLU A 63 -11.10 -12.23 -1.06
CA GLU A 63 -10.73 -10.86 -0.70
C GLU A 63 -11.12 -9.83 -1.79
N GLY A 64 -11.63 -10.28 -2.94
CA GLY A 64 -12.01 -9.41 -4.06
C GLY A 64 -10.83 -8.77 -4.79
N VAL A 65 -9.63 -9.36 -4.70
CA VAL A 65 -8.39 -8.83 -5.29
C VAL A 65 -7.75 -9.82 -6.25
N PRO A 66 -6.94 -9.36 -7.23
CA PRO A 66 -6.14 -10.26 -8.06
C PRO A 66 -5.13 -11.05 -7.22
N TYR A 67 -4.88 -12.32 -7.57
CA TYR A 67 -3.93 -13.17 -6.82
C TYR A 67 -2.51 -12.60 -6.82
N GLN A 68 -2.09 -11.93 -7.90
CA GLN A 68 -0.80 -11.24 -7.95
C GLN A 68 -0.74 -10.10 -6.95
N THR A 69 -1.82 -9.33 -6.78
CA THR A 69 -1.92 -8.25 -5.80
C THR A 69 -1.87 -8.79 -4.37
N LEU A 70 -2.53 -9.92 -4.11
CA LEU A 70 -2.43 -10.61 -2.82
C LEU A 70 -0.98 -11.03 -2.53
N ILE A 71 -0.30 -11.64 -3.49
CA ILE A 71 1.12 -12.03 -3.36
C ILE A 71 1.99 -10.81 -3.07
N SER A 72 1.83 -9.72 -3.82
CA SER A 72 2.58 -8.47 -3.57
C SER A 72 2.31 -7.91 -2.18
N SER A 73 1.05 -7.91 -1.73
CA SER A 73 0.66 -7.46 -0.39
C SER A 73 1.33 -8.28 0.71
N ILE A 74 1.37 -9.61 0.55
CA ILE A 74 2.05 -10.51 1.49
C ILE A 74 3.55 -10.21 1.54
N LEU A 75 4.21 -10.05 0.39
CA LEU A 75 5.63 -9.71 0.32
C LEU A 75 5.93 -8.37 1.00
N HIS A 76 5.10 -7.35 0.76
CA HIS A 76 5.25 -6.06 1.43
C HIS A 76 5.06 -6.16 2.95
N LYS A 77 4.06 -6.89 3.42
CA LYS A 77 3.82 -7.12 4.85
C LYS A 77 4.96 -7.89 5.51
N PHE A 78 5.51 -8.88 4.80
CA PHE A 78 6.64 -9.67 5.26
C PHE A 78 7.90 -8.80 5.43
N VAL A 79 8.27 -8.02 4.41
CA VAL A 79 9.45 -7.13 4.46
C VAL A 79 9.28 -5.98 5.46
N SER A 80 8.03 -5.59 5.76
CA SER A 80 7.75 -4.54 6.74
C SER A 80 7.60 -5.06 8.18
N ASP A 81 7.89 -6.33 8.45
CA ASP A 81 7.71 -7.01 9.75
C ASP A 81 6.28 -6.93 10.31
N ARG A 82 5.28 -6.76 9.43
CA ARG A 82 3.85 -6.66 9.79
C ARG A 82 3.08 -7.95 9.53
N LEU A 83 3.75 -8.98 9.02
CA LEU A 83 3.11 -10.28 8.78
C LEU A 83 3.05 -11.04 10.10
N VAL A 84 1.87 -11.08 10.70
CA VAL A 84 1.63 -11.80 11.95
C VAL A 84 1.05 -13.18 11.66
N ASP A 85 1.75 -14.23 12.10
CA ASP A 85 1.23 -15.59 12.04
C ASP A 85 0.22 -15.80 13.18
N GLN A 86 -1.00 -16.20 12.82
CA GLN A 86 -2.07 -16.48 13.78
C GLN A 86 -1.69 -17.63 14.71
N ASN A 87 -0.91 -18.62 14.24
CA ASN A 87 -0.48 -19.74 15.06
C ASN A 87 0.49 -19.29 16.16
N GLU A 88 1.37 -18.34 15.88
CA GLU A 88 2.28 -17.78 16.88
C GLU A 88 1.50 -17.03 17.97
N ILE A 89 0.48 -16.25 17.60
CA ILE A 89 -0.41 -15.59 18.57
C ILE A 89 -1.09 -16.64 19.47
N VAL A 90 -1.66 -17.70 18.90
CA VAL A 90 -2.37 -18.74 19.67
C VAL A 90 -1.42 -19.45 20.63
N LYS A 91 -0.20 -19.81 20.17
CA LYS A 91 0.84 -20.40 21.03
C LYS A 91 1.20 -19.46 22.18
N SER A 92 1.44 -18.18 21.90
CA SER A 92 1.75 -17.19 22.95
C SER A 92 0.62 -17.08 23.96
N ILE A 93 -0.64 -17.01 23.52
CA ILE A 93 -1.82 -16.99 24.41
C ILE A 93 -1.88 -18.26 25.27
N GLN A 94 -1.59 -19.42 24.70
CA GLN A 94 -1.62 -20.69 25.42
C GLN A 94 -0.50 -20.80 26.46
N LEU A 95 0.71 -20.32 26.14
CA LEU A 95 1.81 -20.22 27.09
C LEU A 95 1.45 -19.29 28.26
N LEU A 96 0.86 -18.13 27.99
CA LEU A 96 0.41 -17.19 29.02
C LEU A 96 -0.68 -17.81 29.92
N LYS A 97 -1.64 -18.54 29.34
CA LYS A 97 -2.67 -19.25 30.12
C LYS A 97 -2.10 -20.33 31.03
N ASN A 98 -1.02 -20.99 30.61
CA ASN A 98 -0.36 -22.02 31.43
C ASN A 98 0.49 -21.42 32.55
N GLN A 99 1.06 -20.22 32.36
CA GLN A 99 1.82 -19.51 33.40
C GLN A 99 0.93 -18.96 34.54
N VAL A 100 -0.34 -18.65 34.25
CA VAL A 100 -1.30 -18.15 35.25
C VAL A 100 -2.02 -19.29 35.99
N LYS A 101 -1.79 -20.55 35.59
CA LYS A 101 -2.37 -21.74 36.22
C LYS A 101 -1.60 -22.26 37.44
N CYS A 102 -0.61 -21.51 37.93
CA CYS A 102 0.06 -21.74 39.20
C CYS A 102 -0.79 -21.23 40.38
#